data_AF-A0A662CYT7-F1
#
_entry.id   AF-A0A662CYT7-F1
#
_cell.length_a   1.000
_cell.length_b   1.000
_cell.length_c   1.000
_cell.angle_alpha   90.00
_cell.angle_beta   90.00
_cell.angle_gamma   90.00
#
_symmetry.space_group_name_H-M   'P 1'
#
loop_
_entity.id
_entity.type
_entity.pdbx_description
1 polymer ?
#
loop_
_entity_poly.entity_id
_entity_poly.type
_entity_poly.pdbx_seq_one_letter_code
_entity_poly.pdbx_strand_id
1 'polypeptide(L)'
;MFKLKTIPFLIFLALFSILEVEIQSQDSKPRVVVMTDGEVDDRSSMIRFLLYSNDVELLAIIETNSVYQREGHSNKDWYDKQVNAYEEVHPNLIKHDSDYPTADQIRALSYVGDEDPKHIVVNNRSPERRPGMEPQIKPDDWADTPGSDRIVEILLEEDPRQAYIQAWGG
;
A
#
# COMPACT_ATOMS: atom_id res chain seq x y z
N MET A 1 -62.00 -25.15 -17.23
CA MET A 1 -60.85 -26.08 -17.20
C MET A 1 -59.60 -25.29 -17.60
N PHE A 2 -58.99 -24.55 -16.67
CA PHE A 2 -57.70 -23.88 -16.89
C PHE A 2 -56.82 -24.17 -15.67
N LYS A 3 -55.73 -24.92 -15.89
CA LYS A 3 -54.79 -25.35 -14.86
C LYS A 3 -53.85 -24.19 -14.53
N LEU A 4 -53.95 -23.63 -13.32
CA LEU A 4 -52.87 -22.82 -12.73
C LEU A 4 -51.71 -23.77 -12.37
N LYS A 5 -50.61 -23.70 -13.13
CA LYS A 5 -49.35 -24.39 -12.84
C LYS A 5 -48.14 -23.52 -13.21
N THR A 6 -48.00 -22.34 -12.60
CA THR A 6 -46.80 -21.51 -12.80
C THR A 6 -46.42 -20.65 -11.59
N ILE A 7 -47.10 -20.79 -10.45
CA ILE A 7 -46.90 -19.91 -9.29
C ILE A 7 -45.70 -20.27 -8.38
N PRO A 8 -45.18 -21.51 -8.26
CA PRO A 8 -44.10 -21.77 -7.29
C PRO A 8 -42.71 -21.38 -7.79
N PHE A 9 -42.52 -21.11 -9.09
CA PHE A 9 -41.21 -20.79 -9.67
C PHE A 9 -40.82 -19.30 -9.48
N LEU A 10 -41.80 -18.40 -9.48
CA LEU A 10 -41.55 -16.96 -9.32
C LEU A 10 -41.27 -16.54 -7.87
N ILE A 11 -41.76 -17.31 -6.88
CA ILE A 11 -41.48 -17.04 -5.46
C ILE A 11 -40.05 -17.48 -5.11
N PHE A 12 -39.52 -18.53 -5.76
CA PHE A 12 -38.15 -19.01 -5.52
C PHE A 12 -37.08 -18.07 -6.12
N LEU A 13 -37.39 -17.37 -7.23
CA LEU A 13 -36.49 -16.38 -7.82
C LEU A 13 -36.46 -15.06 -7.00
N ALA A 14 -37.59 -14.67 -6.41
CA ALA A 14 -37.69 -13.46 -5.59
C ALA A 14 -37.03 -13.60 -4.20
N LEU A 15 -36.90 -14.82 -3.68
CA LEU A 15 -36.21 -15.11 -2.41
C LEU A 15 -34.69 -15.17 -2.54
N PHE A 16 -34.14 -15.27 -3.76
CA PHE A 16 -32.70 -15.23 -4.00
C PHE A 16 -32.13 -13.82 -4.15
N SER A 17 -32.99 -12.80 -4.35
CA SER A 17 -32.58 -11.41 -4.59
C SER A 17 -32.44 -10.55 -3.32
N ILE A 18 -32.59 -11.12 -2.12
CA ILE A 18 -32.58 -10.35 -0.85
C ILE A 18 -31.41 -10.77 0.07
N LEU A 19 -30.40 -11.44 -0.47
CA LEU A 19 -29.14 -11.70 0.25
C LEU A 19 -27.99 -10.89 -0.36
N GLU A 20 -28.22 -9.62 -0.62
CA GLU A 20 -27.13 -8.65 -0.52
C GLU A 20 -26.93 -8.41 0.98
N VAL A 21 -26.13 -9.27 1.59
CA VAL A 21 -25.49 -8.92 2.85
C VAL A 21 -24.52 -7.80 2.49
N GLU A 22 -24.94 -6.55 2.68
CA GLU A 22 -23.98 -5.47 2.91
C GLU A 22 -23.17 -5.91 4.13
N ILE A 23 -21.99 -6.49 3.90
CA ILE A 23 -20.98 -6.65 4.93
C ILE A 23 -20.61 -5.23 5.33
N GLN A 24 -21.31 -4.74 6.36
CA GLN A 24 -20.95 -3.52 7.03
C GLN A 24 -19.50 -3.67 7.44
N SER A 25 -18.61 -2.83 6.87
CA SER A 25 -17.18 -2.93 7.14
C SER A 25 -17.01 -2.90 8.65
N GLN A 26 -16.55 -4.02 9.20
CA GLN A 26 -15.95 -4.04 10.53
C GLN A 26 -14.95 -2.89 10.53
N ASP A 27 -14.88 -2.12 11.61
CA ASP A 27 -14.02 -0.93 11.79
C ASP A 27 -12.54 -1.34 11.73
N SER A 28 -12.12 -1.78 10.55
CA SER A 28 -10.88 -2.46 10.26
C SER A 28 -9.92 -1.41 9.75
N LYS A 29 -8.71 -1.45 10.27
CA LYS A 29 -7.67 -0.48 9.92
C LYS A 29 -7.50 -0.39 8.40
N PRO A 30 -7.33 0.82 7.85
CA PRO A 30 -6.94 0.99 6.47
C PRO A 30 -5.67 0.20 6.17
N ARG A 31 -5.68 -0.55 5.08
CA ARG A 31 -4.53 -1.34 4.63
C ARG A 31 -3.61 -0.44 3.82
N VAL A 32 -2.37 -0.25 4.25
CA VAL A 32 -1.48 0.78 3.70
C VAL A 32 -0.18 0.17 3.17
N VAL A 33 0.18 0.53 1.95
CA VAL A 33 1.51 0.41 1.37
C VAL A 33 2.11 1.81 1.27
N VAL A 34 3.33 2.00 1.75
CA VAL A 34 4.08 3.25 1.60
C VAL A 34 5.19 3.04 0.58
N MET A 35 5.30 3.93 -0.40
CA MET A 35 6.43 4.02 -1.33
C MET A 35 7.15 5.34 -1.07
N THR A 36 8.46 5.27 -0.83
CA THR A 36 9.27 6.41 -0.38
C THR A 36 10.58 6.51 -1.16
N ASP A 37 10.97 7.74 -1.50
CA ASP A 37 12.26 8.04 -2.12
C ASP A 37 13.33 8.55 -1.14
N GLY A 38 13.00 8.60 0.15
CA GLY A 38 13.95 8.83 1.24
C GLY A 38 14.49 10.26 1.34
N GLU A 39 13.84 11.23 0.68
CA GLU A 39 14.10 12.66 0.86
C GLU A 39 13.81 13.15 2.29
N VAL A 40 14.17 14.40 2.58
CA VAL A 40 14.08 14.97 3.95
C VAL A 40 12.63 15.04 4.45
N ASP A 41 11.70 15.33 3.56
CA ASP A 41 10.25 15.33 3.82
C ASP A 41 9.70 13.91 4.00
N ASP A 42 10.16 12.94 3.21
CA ASP A 42 9.85 11.52 3.38
C ASP A 42 10.32 11.00 4.75
N ARG A 43 11.52 11.36 5.17
CA ARG A 43 12.05 11.04 6.51
C ARG A 43 11.20 11.65 7.63
N SER A 44 10.72 12.88 7.43
CA SER A 44 9.87 13.55 8.42
C SER A 44 8.49 12.89 8.49
N SER A 45 7.95 12.51 7.33
CA SER A 45 6.69 11.78 7.19
C SER A 45 6.78 10.37 7.78
N MET A 46 7.90 9.67 7.60
CA MET A 46 8.14 8.34 8.14
C MET A 46 8.10 8.33 9.67
N ILE A 47 8.77 9.28 10.34
CA ILE A 47 8.68 9.42 11.81
C ILE A 47 7.22 9.56 12.25
N ARG A 48 6.45 10.44 11.59
CA ARG A 48 5.03 10.62 11.88
C ARG A 48 4.25 9.33 11.61
N PHE A 49 4.50 8.65 10.50
CA PHE A 49 3.81 7.42 10.12
C PHE A 49 4.04 6.31 11.16
N LEU A 50 5.28 6.11 11.61
CA LEU A 50 5.60 5.15 12.67
C LEU A 50 4.82 5.44 13.96
N LEU A 51 4.66 6.70 14.33
CA LEU A 51 3.87 7.13 15.50
C LEU A 51 2.35 7.04 15.31
N TYR A 52 1.86 6.70 14.12
CA TYR A 52 0.45 6.47 13.80
C TYR A 52 0.21 5.04 13.28
N SER A 53 1.22 4.17 13.41
CA SER A 53 1.18 2.81 12.87
C SER A 53 0.14 1.91 13.55
N ASN A 54 -0.34 2.28 14.74
CA ASN A 54 -1.45 1.61 15.41
C ASN A 54 -2.79 1.79 14.66
N ASP A 55 -2.98 2.88 13.91
CA ASP A 55 -4.24 3.21 13.24
C ASP A 55 -4.37 2.56 11.85
N VAL A 56 -3.30 1.93 11.36
CA VAL A 56 -3.25 1.32 10.02
C VAL A 56 -2.80 -0.13 10.08
N GLU A 57 -3.20 -0.90 9.08
CA GLU A 57 -2.58 -2.19 8.79
C GLU A 57 -1.47 -1.95 7.77
N LEU A 58 -0.22 -1.84 8.26
CA LEU A 58 0.93 -1.71 7.38
C LEU A 58 1.14 -3.02 6.61
N LEU A 59 1.14 -2.94 5.29
CA LEU A 59 1.34 -4.09 4.41
C LEU A 59 2.74 -4.16 3.80
N ALA A 60 3.33 -2.99 3.52
CA ALA A 60 4.68 -2.85 2.99
C ALA A 60 5.18 -1.40 3.11
N ILE A 61 6.48 -1.25 3.33
CA ILE A 61 7.27 -0.04 3.07
C ILE A 61 8.19 -0.38 1.90
N ILE A 62 8.12 0.39 0.83
CA ILE A 62 8.87 0.15 -0.41
C ILE A 62 9.82 1.32 -0.63
N GLU A 63 11.12 1.01 -0.60
CA GLU A 63 12.21 1.95 -0.83
C GLU A 63 12.49 2.02 -2.33
N THR A 64 12.09 3.13 -2.97
CA THR A 64 12.21 3.36 -4.42
C THR A 64 13.07 4.59 -4.71
N ASN A 65 13.44 4.83 -5.96
CA ASN A 65 14.11 6.07 -6.36
C ASN A 65 13.13 7.13 -6.92
N SER A 66 13.64 8.34 -7.16
CA SER A 66 12.91 9.41 -7.84
C SER A 66 13.85 10.34 -8.60
N VAL A 67 13.32 11.36 -9.30
CA VAL A 67 14.15 12.38 -9.95
C VAL A 67 15.05 13.15 -8.98
N TYR A 68 14.71 13.20 -7.69
CA TYR A 68 15.45 13.90 -6.64
C TYR A 68 16.39 12.97 -5.85
N GLN A 69 16.08 11.67 -5.78
CA GLN A 69 16.94 10.62 -5.21
C GLN A 69 17.21 9.50 -6.23
N ARG A 70 17.90 9.85 -7.32
CA ARG A 70 18.01 8.98 -8.51
C ARG A 70 18.70 7.64 -8.28
N GLU A 71 19.68 7.61 -7.41
CA GLU A 71 20.52 6.42 -7.18
C GLU A 71 19.91 5.45 -6.16
N GLY A 72 18.67 5.71 -5.72
CA GLY A 72 18.07 4.98 -4.61
C GLY A 72 18.71 5.30 -3.27
N HIS A 73 18.11 4.75 -2.22
CA HIS A 73 18.48 5.01 -0.84
C HIS A 73 18.37 3.78 0.06
N SER A 74 17.92 2.62 -0.45
CA SER A 74 17.80 1.37 0.32
C SER A 74 19.12 0.87 0.94
N ASN A 75 20.27 1.34 0.42
CA ASN A 75 21.59 1.03 0.99
C ASN A 75 22.05 2.01 2.09
N LYS A 76 21.18 2.96 2.49
CA LYS A 76 21.45 3.96 3.52
C LYS A 76 20.83 3.53 4.85
N ASP A 77 21.35 4.09 5.93
CA ASP A 77 20.97 3.71 7.29
C ASP A 77 19.84 4.57 7.88
N TRP A 78 19.22 5.46 7.11
CA TRP A 78 18.26 6.43 7.64
C TRP A 78 16.98 5.76 8.13
N TYR A 79 16.47 4.78 7.37
CA TYR A 79 15.25 4.05 7.71
C TYR A 79 15.47 3.23 8.98
N ASP A 80 16.55 2.44 9.01
CA ASP A 80 16.96 1.68 10.20
C ASP A 80 17.11 2.58 11.44
N LYS A 81 17.73 3.76 11.31
CA LYS A 81 17.85 4.71 12.43
C LYS A 81 16.50 5.16 12.97
N GLN A 82 15.51 5.37 12.11
CA GLN A 82 14.18 5.77 12.54
C GLN A 82 13.41 4.61 13.19
N VAL A 83 13.50 3.41 12.62
CA VAL A 83 12.87 2.22 13.21
C VAL A 83 13.54 1.87 14.56
N ASN A 84 14.86 2.04 14.70
CA ASN A 84 15.56 1.89 15.97
C ASN A 84 15.07 2.92 17.01
N ALA A 85 14.90 4.19 16.62
CA ALA A 85 14.36 5.20 17.51
C ALA A 85 12.89 4.92 17.90
N TYR A 86 12.10 4.40 16.97
CA TYR A 86 10.75 3.91 17.26
C TYR A 86 10.76 2.76 18.28
N GLU A 87 11.67 1.80 18.13
CA GLU A 87 11.84 0.68 19.07
C GLU A 87 12.14 1.16 20.50
N GLU A 88 12.98 2.18 20.66
CA GLU A 88 13.29 2.77 21.97
C GLU A 88 12.04 3.33 22.67
N VAL A 89 11.10 3.91 21.92
CA VAL A 89 9.86 4.50 22.47
C VAL A 89 8.68 3.54 22.50
N HIS A 90 8.73 2.42 21.77
CA HIS A 90 7.67 1.42 21.67
C HIS A 90 7.10 0.96 23.04
N PRO A 91 7.91 0.69 24.10
CA PRO A 91 7.39 0.34 25.42
C PRO A 91 6.49 1.41 26.05
N ASN A 92 6.61 2.68 25.63
CA ASN A 92 5.69 3.74 26.05
C ASN A 92 4.48 3.83 25.14
N LEU A 93 4.64 3.66 23.82
CA LEU A 93 3.53 3.67 22.86
C LEU A 93 2.47 2.63 23.20
N ILE A 94 2.89 1.39 23.51
CA ILE A 94 1.96 0.30 23.82
C ILE A 94 1.17 0.46 25.13
N LYS A 95 1.53 1.44 25.97
CA LYS A 95 0.73 1.82 27.14
C LYS A 95 -0.51 2.62 26.75
N HIS A 96 -0.49 3.27 25.58
CA HIS A 96 -1.57 4.07 25.05
C HIS A 96 -2.47 3.29 24.11
N ASP A 97 -1.89 2.38 23.33
CA ASP A 97 -2.63 1.47 22.44
C ASP A 97 -1.82 0.18 22.22
N SER A 98 -2.39 -1.00 22.44
CA SER A 98 -1.69 -2.28 22.24
C SER A 98 -1.37 -2.58 20.78
N ASP A 99 -1.97 -1.83 19.86
CA ASP A 99 -1.99 -2.12 18.44
C ASP A 99 -0.79 -1.58 17.66
N TYR A 100 0.13 -0.87 18.31
CA TYR A 100 1.40 -0.49 17.71
C TYR A 100 2.22 -1.75 17.34
N PRO A 101 2.70 -1.87 16.09
CA PRO A 101 3.53 -3.00 15.67
C PRO A 101 4.92 -2.94 16.31
N THR A 102 5.57 -4.09 16.48
CA THR A 102 6.96 -4.10 16.91
C THR A 102 7.88 -3.57 15.80
N ALA A 103 9.05 -3.08 16.18
CA ALA A 103 10.07 -2.67 15.23
C ALA A 103 10.47 -3.81 14.27
N ASP A 104 10.50 -5.07 14.75
CA ASP A 104 10.78 -6.23 13.91
C ASP A 104 9.67 -6.51 12.90
N GLN A 105 8.40 -6.32 13.27
CA GLN A 105 7.28 -6.40 12.33
C GLN A 105 7.39 -5.33 11.25
N ILE A 106 7.77 -4.10 11.62
CA ILE A 106 7.99 -3.00 10.66
C ILE A 106 9.15 -3.34 9.71
N ARG A 107 10.31 -3.79 10.22
CA ARG A 107 11.47 -4.17 9.39
C ARG A 107 11.15 -5.32 8.43
N ALA A 108 10.38 -6.31 8.89
CA ALA A 108 9.98 -7.45 8.07
C ALA A 108 9.09 -7.06 6.87
N LEU A 109 8.51 -5.85 6.90
CA LEU A 109 7.67 -5.30 5.84
C LEU A 109 8.40 -4.26 4.98
N SER A 110 9.73 -4.12 5.10
CA SER A 110 10.53 -3.27 4.20
C SER A 110 11.00 -4.05 2.98
N TYR A 111 10.78 -3.47 1.80
CA TYR A 111 11.15 -4.08 0.52
C TYR A 111 11.84 -3.06 -0.38
N VAL A 112 12.82 -3.51 -1.16
CA VAL A 112 13.46 -2.67 -2.18
C VAL A 112 12.57 -2.65 -3.42
N GLY A 113 12.19 -1.45 -3.86
CA GLY A 113 11.49 -1.18 -5.11
C GLY A 113 12.45 -0.95 -6.28
N ASP A 114 12.01 -0.19 -7.27
CA ASP A 114 12.86 0.17 -8.42
C ASP A 114 13.81 1.31 -8.03
N GLU A 115 15.10 0.99 -7.98
CA GLU A 115 16.16 1.96 -7.75
C GLU A 115 17.11 2.09 -8.96
N ASP A 116 16.79 1.54 -10.14
CA ASP A 116 17.64 1.72 -11.33
C ASP A 116 17.54 3.16 -11.86
N PRO A 117 18.62 3.96 -11.82
CA PRO A 117 18.59 5.35 -12.30
C PRO A 117 18.31 5.47 -13.81
N LYS A 118 18.44 4.39 -14.60
CA LYS A 118 18.11 4.35 -16.03
C LYS A 118 16.61 4.35 -16.28
N HIS A 119 15.83 3.87 -15.32
CA HIS A 119 14.36 3.84 -15.40
C HIS A 119 13.75 5.23 -15.17
N ILE A 120 14.50 6.14 -14.54
CA ILE A 120 14.12 7.54 -14.42
C ILE A 120 14.42 8.30 -15.72
N VAL A 121 13.43 8.28 -16.62
CA VAL A 121 13.45 9.00 -17.91
C VAL A 121 12.85 10.41 -17.84
N VAL A 122 12.53 10.88 -16.63
CA VAL A 122 12.04 12.24 -16.35
C VAL A 122 13.04 13.07 -15.57
N ASN A 123 12.86 14.39 -15.64
CA ASN A 123 13.58 15.38 -14.84
C ASN A 123 12.67 16.58 -14.53
N ASN A 124 13.22 17.58 -13.84
CA ASN A 124 12.50 18.79 -13.39
C ASN A 124 12.03 19.71 -14.53
N ARG A 125 12.23 19.30 -15.80
CA ARG A 125 11.75 19.99 -17.01
C ARG A 125 10.87 19.10 -17.87
N SER A 126 10.35 18.00 -17.32
CA SER A 126 9.46 17.10 -18.06
C SER A 126 8.18 17.84 -18.47
N PRO A 127 7.67 17.61 -19.70
CA PRO A 127 6.38 18.15 -20.11
C PRO A 127 5.25 17.74 -19.17
N GLU A 128 4.24 18.60 -19.02
CA GLU A 128 3.01 18.28 -18.28
C GLU A 128 2.37 16.99 -18.83
N ARG A 129 2.05 16.04 -17.94
CA ARG A 129 1.27 14.84 -18.26
C ARG A 129 -0.14 15.01 -17.72
N ARG A 130 -1.14 14.68 -18.54
CA ARG A 130 -2.57 14.81 -18.20
C ARG A 130 -3.24 13.44 -18.16
N PRO A 131 -4.25 13.24 -17.29
CA PRO A 131 -5.06 12.02 -17.31
C PRO A 131 -5.59 11.71 -18.71
N GLY A 132 -5.42 10.45 -19.14
CA GLY A 132 -5.85 9.97 -20.47
C GLY A 132 -4.81 10.12 -21.59
N MET A 133 -3.62 10.65 -21.32
CA MET A 133 -2.50 10.60 -22.28
C MET A 133 -1.92 9.19 -22.39
N GLU A 134 -1.43 8.83 -23.58
CA GLU A 134 -0.67 7.60 -23.78
C GLU A 134 0.55 7.54 -22.85
N PRO A 135 0.77 6.42 -22.12
CA PRO A 135 1.95 6.23 -21.31
C PRO A 135 3.22 6.40 -22.13
N GLN A 136 4.07 7.35 -21.73
CA GLN A 136 5.36 7.61 -22.40
C GLN A 136 6.47 6.68 -21.92
N ILE A 137 6.25 6.02 -20.79
CA ILE A 137 7.19 5.11 -20.15
C ILE A 137 6.50 3.76 -20.10
N LYS A 138 7.16 2.74 -20.66
CA LYS A 138 6.69 1.36 -20.63
C LYS A 138 7.72 0.53 -19.89
N PRO A 139 7.38 -0.06 -18.74
CA PRO A 139 8.29 -0.90 -17.98
C PRO A 139 8.33 -2.34 -18.49
N ASP A 140 7.81 -2.63 -19.70
CA ASP A 140 7.61 -3.98 -20.24
C ASP A 140 8.88 -4.86 -20.22
N ASP A 141 10.08 -4.25 -20.29
CA ASP A 141 11.38 -4.92 -20.27
C ASP A 141 12.17 -4.70 -18.96
N TRP A 142 11.56 -4.06 -17.95
CA TRP A 142 12.20 -3.83 -16.65
C TRP A 142 12.06 -5.08 -15.80
N ALA A 143 13.08 -5.36 -14.98
CA ALA A 143 13.01 -6.48 -14.05
C ALA A 143 12.06 -6.15 -12.90
N ASP A 144 11.29 -7.15 -12.46
CA ASP A 144 10.52 -7.05 -11.24
C ASP A 144 11.44 -6.87 -10.02
N THR A 145 10.91 -6.23 -8.99
CA THR A 145 11.60 -5.92 -7.73
C THR A 145 10.85 -6.56 -6.56
N PRO A 146 11.51 -6.83 -5.43
CA PRO A 146 10.82 -7.31 -4.23
C PRO A 146 9.62 -6.44 -3.84
N GLY A 147 9.72 -5.12 -3.99
CA GLY A 147 8.63 -4.18 -3.73
C GLY A 147 7.46 -4.31 -4.70
N SER A 148 7.73 -4.44 -6.01
CA SER A 148 6.65 -4.62 -7.01
C SER A 148 5.97 -5.97 -6.87
N ASP A 149 6.74 -7.04 -6.62
CA ASP A 149 6.19 -8.37 -6.34
C ASP A 149 5.28 -8.32 -5.11
N ARG A 150 5.71 -7.63 -4.05
CA ARG A 150 4.91 -7.49 -2.83
C ARG A 150 3.59 -6.76 -3.08
N ILE A 151 3.57 -5.72 -3.92
CA ILE A 151 2.33 -5.04 -4.31
C ILE A 151 1.41 -6.02 -5.06
N VAL A 152 1.94 -6.80 -6.00
CA VAL A 152 1.16 -7.79 -6.75
C VAL A 152 0.56 -8.84 -5.81
N GLU A 153 1.36 -9.38 -4.88
CA GLU A 153 0.88 -10.31 -3.85
C GLU A 153 -0.29 -9.72 -3.07
N ILE A 154 -0.15 -8.50 -2.53
CA ILE A 154 -1.17 -7.80 -1.75
C ILE A 154 -2.47 -7.63 -2.54
N LEU A 155 -2.38 -7.28 -3.82
CA LEU A 155 -3.55 -7.03 -4.67
C LEU A 155 -4.24 -8.31 -5.16
N LEU A 156 -3.54 -9.45 -5.12
CA LEU A 156 -4.08 -10.77 -5.47
C LEU A 156 -4.56 -11.58 -4.27
N GLU A 157 -4.39 -11.07 -3.04
CA GLU A 157 -4.95 -11.67 -1.84
C GLU A 157 -6.48 -11.74 -1.91
N GLU A 158 -7.06 -12.81 -1.38
CA GLU A 158 -8.51 -12.98 -1.20
C GLU A 158 -9.01 -12.14 0.01
N ASP A 159 -8.64 -10.86 0.04
CA ASP A 159 -9.09 -9.86 1.02
C ASP A 159 -9.84 -8.74 0.29
N PRO A 160 -11.16 -8.60 0.49
CA PRO A 160 -11.97 -7.62 -0.23
C PRO A 160 -11.74 -6.17 0.24
N ARG A 161 -10.96 -5.94 1.31
CA ARG A 161 -10.69 -4.60 1.85
C ARG A 161 -9.75 -3.82 0.93
N GLN A 162 -10.06 -2.53 0.75
CA GLN A 162 -9.24 -1.61 -0.05
C GLN A 162 -7.80 -1.50 0.50
N ALA A 163 -6.82 -1.65 -0.40
CA ALA A 163 -5.42 -1.30 -0.15
C ALA A 163 -5.14 0.12 -0.66
N TYR A 164 -4.49 0.92 0.18
CA TYR A 164 -4.06 2.28 -0.13
C TYR A 164 -2.56 2.28 -0.41
N ILE A 165 -2.19 2.51 -1.67
CA ILE A 165 -0.79 2.65 -2.10
C ILE A 165 -0.45 4.14 -2.08
N GLN A 166 0.42 4.54 -1.14
CA GLN A 166 0.84 5.92 -0.92
C GLN A 166 2.18 6.16 -1.61
N ALA A 167 2.20 6.95 -2.69
CA ALA A 167 3.42 7.37 -3.37
C ALA A 167 3.90 8.71 -2.79
N TRP A 168 4.90 8.69 -1.92
CA TRP A 168 5.46 9.90 -1.31
C TRP A 168 6.47 10.60 -2.23
N GLY A 169 7.17 9.82 -3.05
CA GLY A 169 8.10 10.29 -4.06
C GLY A 169 7.85 9.63 -5.41
N GLY A 170 8.65 8.60 -5.71
CA GLY A 170 8.59 7.81 -6.96
C GLY A 170 7.23 7.20 -7.27
#